data_AF-A0A6A3BII1-F1
#
_entry.id   AF-A0A6A3BII1-F1
#
_cell.length_a   1.000
_cell.length_b   1.000
_cell.length_c   1.000
_cell.angle_alpha   90.00
_cell.angle_beta   90.00
_cell.angle_gamma   90.00
#
_symmetry.space_group_name_H-M   'P 1'
#
loop_
_entity.id
_entity.type
_entity.pdbx_description
1 polymer ?
#
loop_
_entity_poly.entity_id
_entity_poly.type
_entity_poly.pdbx_seq_one_letter_code
_entity_poly.pdbx_strand_id
1 'polypeptide(L)'
;METAASPLSGGLVNFCGGGSVSVLDVPLRNLKLQSLPSWKKKQGFGVIKASVAKIEVAVLRIGSEQGVQIMKYPHGALPTELDGHFLFLIMDDSPLALAQAHETRDKLMASHPELAEEGAIKIVVIKTTGDKILSQPLADIGGKGLFTKEIDEALINGDIDIAVHSMKDVPTYLPEKTILPCNLLREDVRDAFICLSASSLAELSAGSVVGTASLRRKSQLLHRYPLLKASYFAMSRLSMTENVTSILSIDEMLPAVAQGAIGIACRSNDEKMAKYLASLNHEETRLAVACERAFLETLDGSCRTPIAGYASKDEDGNCIFKGLVASPDGTRVLETSRKGAYAYEDMVMMGKDAGKELLSRAGPGFFDS
;
A
#
# COMPACT_ATOMS: atom_id res chain seq x y z
N MET A 1 -27.65 -6.04 -56.20
CA MET A 1 -28.65 -6.41 -55.19
C MET A 1 -27.91 -7.05 -54.04
N GLU A 2 -28.51 -7.08 -52.84
CA GLU A 2 -27.82 -7.32 -51.56
C GLU A 2 -26.81 -6.22 -51.17
N THR A 3 -26.82 -5.91 -49.88
CA THR A 3 -26.07 -4.83 -49.22
C THR A 3 -25.54 -5.40 -47.91
N ALA A 4 -24.22 -5.44 -47.75
CA ALA A 4 -23.59 -5.89 -46.51
C ALA A 4 -23.57 -4.74 -45.48
N ALA A 5 -23.99 -5.01 -44.24
CA ALA A 5 -24.05 -4.00 -43.19
C ALA A 5 -22.66 -3.72 -42.58
N SER A 6 -22.39 -2.45 -42.27
CA SER A 6 -21.19 -2.05 -41.52
C SER A 6 -21.40 -2.27 -40.02
N PRO A 7 -20.45 -2.87 -39.29
CA PRO A 7 -20.40 -2.79 -37.83
C PRO A 7 -20.28 -1.33 -37.36
N LEU A 8 -20.88 -1.02 -36.21
CA LEU A 8 -20.89 0.33 -35.64
C LEU A 8 -19.72 0.55 -34.67
N SER A 9 -19.06 1.71 -34.83
CA SER A 9 -18.37 2.51 -33.81
C SER A 9 -17.96 1.83 -32.49
N GLY A 10 -16.73 1.31 -32.42
CA GLY A 10 -15.97 1.29 -31.16
C GLY A 10 -15.30 2.66 -30.96
N GLY A 11 -15.45 3.27 -29.77
CA GLY A 11 -14.93 4.61 -29.49
C GLY A 11 -13.40 4.68 -29.41
N LEU A 12 -12.82 5.78 -29.88
CA LEU A 12 -11.39 6.06 -29.66
C LEU A 12 -11.15 6.38 -28.19
N VAL A 13 -10.18 5.69 -27.57
CA VAL A 13 -9.50 6.19 -26.37
C VAL A 13 -8.24 6.93 -26.84
N ASN A 14 -8.17 8.23 -26.59
CA ASN A 14 -7.03 9.06 -26.99
C ASN A 14 -5.82 8.80 -26.09
N PHE A 15 -4.66 8.58 -26.70
CA PHE A 15 -3.37 8.44 -25.99
C PHE A 15 -2.69 9.80 -25.82
N CYS A 16 -2.31 10.16 -24.59
CA CYS A 16 -1.62 11.42 -24.28
C CYS A 16 -0.39 11.26 -23.35
N GLY A 17 0.60 10.47 -23.80
CA GLY A 17 2.03 10.69 -23.51
C GLY A 17 2.63 10.28 -22.14
N GLY A 18 3.91 9.91 -22.16
CA GLY A 18 4.80 10.04 -20.98
C GLY A 18 5.01 8.84 -20.04
N GLY A 19 5.10 7.60 -20.54
CA GLY A 19 5.23 6.40 -19.70
C GLY A 19 6.61 6.14 -19.05
N SER A 20 6.72 5.02 -18.33
CA SER A 20 7.98 4.50 -17.75
C SER A 20 7.92 2.97 -17.55
N VAL A 21 8.58 2.23 -18.44
CA VAL A 21 8.45 0.77 -18.55
C VAL A 21 9.55 0.03 -17.78
N SER A 22 9.22 -1.10 -17.13
CA SER A 22 10.20 -2.13 -16.74
C SER A 22 9.55 -3.52 -16.62
N VAL A 23 9.89 -4.43 -17.55
CA VAL A 23 9.56 -5.86 -17.50
C VAL A 23 10.72 -6.67 -18.04
N LEU A 24 11.24 -7.61 -17.24
CA LEU A 24 12.18 -8.62 -17.72
C LEU A 24 12.25 -9.83 -16.76
N ASP A 25 11.53 -10.90 -17.08
CA ASP A 25 12.09 -12.24 -16.89
C ASP A 25 11.52 -13.25 -17.92
N VAL A 26 12.40 -14.06 -18.48
CA VAL A 26 12.13 -15.22 -19.35
C VAL A 26 13.31 -16.17 -19.13
N PRO A 27 13.11 -17.48 -18.87
CA PRO A 27 14.21 -18.40 -18.55
C PRO A 27 15.37 -18.34 -19.55
N LEU A 28 16.51 -17.84 -19.06
CA LEU A 28 17.67 -17.35 -19.83
C LEU A 28 18.39 -18.37 -20.75
N ARG A 29 17.87 -19.59 -20.91
CA ARG A 29 18.49 -20.67 -21.71
C ARG A 29 18.02 -20.74 -23.17
N ASN A 30 16.92 -20.08 -23.54
CA ASN A 30 16.34 -20.18 -24.89
C ASN A 30 16.21 -18.85 -25.68
N LEU A 31 16.65 -17.72 -25.13
CA LEU A 31 16.40 -16.40 -25.74
C LEU A 31 17.35 -16.09 -26.91
N LYS A 32 16.98 -16.48 -28.15
CA LYS A 32 17.69 -16.05 -29.36
C LYS A 32 17.45 -14.56 -29.64
N LEU A 33 18.40 -13.70 -29.21
CA LEU A 33 18.45 -12.23 -29.37
C LEU A 33 18.06 -11.67 -30.76
N GLN A 34 18.10 -12.50 -31.80
CA GLN A 34 17.66 -12.14 -33.15
C GLN A 34 16.15 -11.85 -33.24
N SER A 35 15.30 -12.47 -32.39
CA SER A 35 13.83 -12.32 -32.43
C SER A 35 13.29 -10.97 -31.96
N LEU A 36 14.10 -10.15 -31.27
CA LEU A 36 13.65 -8.84 -30.77
C LEU A 36 13.50 -7.81 -31.90
N PRO A 37 12.39 -7.05 -31.96
CA PRO A 37 12.23 -5.91 -32.89
C PRO A 37 13.41 -4.93 -32.82
N SER A 38 13.77 -4.36 -33.97
CA SER A 38 14.95 -3.50 -34.13
C SER A 38 14.99 -2.30 -33.16
N TRP A 39 13.83 -1.73 -32.82
CA TRP A 39 13.71 -0.59 -31.92
C TRP A 39 14.07 -0.90 -30.46
N LYS A 40 13.95 -2.16 -30.00
CA LYS A 40 14.34 -2.55 -28.62
C LYS A 40 15.84 -2.79 -28.44
N LYS A 41 16.67 -2.70 -29.49
CA LYS A 41 18.10 -3.09 -29.46
C LYS A 41 19.09 -1.94 -29.16
N LYS A 42 18.61 -0.72 -28.85
CA LYS A 42 19.46 0.50 -28.79
C LYS A 42 19.56 1.21 -27.43
N GLN A 43 18.89 0.74 -26.37
CA GLN A 43 18.98 1.35 -25.04
C GLN A 43 19.75 0.42 -24.07
N GLY A 44 20.72 0.97 -23.35
CA GLY A 44 21.59 0.22 -22.44
C GLY A 44 20.95 0.04 -21.07
N PHE A 45 20.84 -1.21 -20.60
CA PHE A 45 20.18 -1.55 -19.34
C PHE A 45 21.17 -1.64 -18.18
N GLY A 46 20.96 -0.85 -17.13
CA GLY A 46 21.52 -1.12 -15.81
C GLY A 46 20.65 -2.16 -15.10
N VAL A 47 21.20 -3.36 -14.85
CA VAL A 47 20.43 -4.51 -14.33
C VAL A 47 20.61 -4.67 -12.83
N ILE A 48 19.52 -4.63 -12.07
CA ILE A 48 19.46 -5.11 -10.69
C ILE A 48 18.95 -6.56 -10.72
N LYS A 49 19.68 -7.48 -10.08
CA LYS A 49 19.30 -8.90 -10.01
C LYS A 49 18.23 -9.14 -8.95
N ALA A 50 17.03 -9.53 -9.37
CA ALA A 50 16.17 -10.40 -8.56
C ALA A 50 16.53 -11.86 -8.88
N SER A 51 16.59 -12.75 -7.87
CA SER A 51 17.03 -14.14 -8.04
C SER A 51 16.03 -15.12 -7.42
N VAL A 52 14.85 -15.26 -8.03
CA VAL A 52 13.87 -16.30 -7.66
C VAL A 52 13.39 -17.00 -8.92
N ALA A 53 14.01 -18.14 -9.26
CA ALA A 53 13.61 -18.93 -10.41
C ALA A 53 12.23 -19.59 -10.18
N LYS A 54 11.38 -19.61 -11.23
CA LYS A 54 10.05 -20.28 -11.30
C LYS A 54 8.87 -19.55 -10.63
N ILE A 55 8.78 -18.22 -10.72
CA ILE A 55 7.54 -17.48 -10.44
C ILE A 55 7.08 -16.81 -11.73
N GLU A 56 5.84 -17.07 -12.15
CA GLU A 56 5.24 -16.56 -13.40
C GLU A 56 4.08 -15.57 -13.15
N VAL A 57 3.70 -15.38 -11.88
CA VAL A 57 2.50 -14.65 -11.44
C VAL A 57 2.78 -13.92 -10.13
N ALA A 58 2.28 -12.70 -9.96
CA ALA A 58 2.38 -11.94 -8.71
C ALA A 58 1.05 -11.24 -8.36
N VAL A 59 0.70 -11.18 -7.06
CA VAL A 59 -0.44 -10.40 -6.55
C VAL A 59 0.07 -9.19 -5.77
N LEU A 60 -0.25 -8.00 -6.28
CA LEU A 60 0.42 -6.74 -5.98
C LEU A 60 -0.57 -5.66 -5.54
N ARG A 61 -0.06 -4.50 -5.10
CA ARG A 61 -0.86 -3.30 -4.79
C ARG A 61 -0.58 -2.26 -5.87
N ILE A 62 -1.63 -1.62 -6.37
CA ILE A 62 -1.51 -0.38 -7.16
C ILE A 62 -1.48 0.81 -6.19
N GLY A 63 -0.64 1.80 -6.50
CA GLY A 63 -0.86 3.20 -6.10
C GLY A 63 -1.23 3.98 -7.36
N SER A 64 -1.99 5.07 -7.22
CA SER A 64 -2.43 5.88 -8.35
C SER A 64 -1.27 6.55 -9.10
N GLU A 65 -1.53 6.94 -10.34
CA GLU A 65 -0.58 7.66 -11.17
C GLU A 65 -0.56 9.15 -10.82
N GLN A 66 0.49 9.59 -10.14
CA GLN A 66 1.00 10.96 -10.27
C GLN A 66 2.50 10.91 -10.58
N GLY A 67 2.91 11.64 -11.63
CA GLY A 67 4.22 11.51 -12.24
C GLY A 67 5.34 12.19 -11.45
N VAL A 68 6.12 11.40 -10.70
CA VAL A 68 7.25 11.91 -9.90
C VAL A 68 8.51 12.09 -10.76
N GLN A 69 8.98 13.33 -10.90
CA GLN A 69 10.36 13.59 -11.36
C GLN A 69 11.34 13.54 -10.18
N ILE A 70 12.25 12.57 -10.19
CA ILE A 70 13.25 12.37 -9.11
C ILE A 70 14.45 13.31 -9.33
N MET A 71 14.42 14.48 -8.71
CA MET A 71 15.59 15.36 -8.58
C MET A 71 16.56 14.81 -7.51
N LYS A 72 17.75 14.36 -7.93
CA LYS A 72 18.78 13.85 -7.02
C LYS A 72 19.63 14.98 -6.45
N TYR A 73 19.44 15.29 -5.16
CA TYR A 73 20.37 16.15 -4.42
C TYR A 73 21.59 15.35 -3.91
N PRO A 74 22.80 15.92 -3.95
CA PRO A 74 24.00 15.27 -3.41
C PRO A 74 23.97 15.22 -1.88
N HIS A 75 24.54 14.18 -1.28
CA HIS A 75 24.68 14.08 0.18
C HIS A 75 25.62 15.17 0.72
N GLY A 76 25.12 15.91 1.73
CA GLY A 76 25.83 16.91 2.51
C GLY A 76 25.06 17.17 3.81
N ALA A 77 25.72 17.76 4.80
CA ALA A 77 25.22 17.86 6.18
C ALA A 77 23.78 18.42 6.32
N LEU A 78 23.10 18.00 7.40
CA LEU A 78 21.93 18.73 7.89
C LEU A 78 22.39 20.11 8.37
N PRO A 79 21.78 21.22 7.91
CA PRO A 79 22.12 22.54 8.41
C PRO A 79 21.62 22.68 9.86
N THR A 80 22.53 23.02 10.76
CA THR A 80 22.19 23.47 12.11
C THR A 80 21.68 24.92 12.05
N GLU A 81 20.49 25.15 12.60
CA GLU A 81 19.82 26.46 12.73
C GLU A 81 19.41 27.11 11.39
N LEU A 82 18.09 27.20 11.17
CA LEU A 82 17.45 27.92 10.07
C LEU A 82 16.18 28.61 10.58
N ASP A 83 16.32 29.86 11.05
CA ASP A 83 15.20 30.66 11.53
C ASP A 83 14.11 30.82 10.45
N GLY A 84 12.88 30.40 10.79
CA GLY A 84 11.68 30.64 9.98
C GLY A 84 11.27 29.54 8.99
N HIS A 85 12.11 28.54 8.72
CA HIS A 85 11.82 27.48 7.75
C HIS A 85 10.98 26.32 8.36
N PHE A 86 10.19 25.61 7.55
CA PHE A 86 9.30 24.53 8.01
C PHE A 86 9.90 23.17 7.62
N LEU A 87 10.04 22.25 8.59
CA LEU A 87 10.75 21.01 8.33
C LEU A 87 9.85 19.92 7.73
N PHE A 88 10.51 18.89 7.22
CA PHE A 88 10.14 18.23 5.98
C PHE A 88 9.68 16.77 6.20
N LEU A 89 9.42 16.09 5.08
CA LEU A 89 8.61 14.89 4.94
C LEU A 89 9.40 13.62 4.48
N ILE A 90 9.27 12.51 5.24
CA ILE A 90 8.98 11.11 4.79
C ILE A 90 10.06 10.03 4.48
N MET A 91 9.88 8.87 5.16
CA MET A 91 10.12 7.43 4.86
C MET A 91 11.39 6.96 4.10
N ASP A 92 11.41 5.63 3.91
CA ASP A 92 12.36 4.82 3.15
C ASP A 92 12.62 5.31 1.71
N ASP A 93 13.75 4.91 1.13
CA ASP A 93 14.16 5.32 -0.22
C ASP A 93 13.44 4.58 -1.35
N SER A 94 12.23 4.05 -1.11
CA SER A 94 11.40 3.48 -2.18
C SER A 94 10.70 4.57 -2.99
N PRO A 95 10.54 4.38 -4.33
CA PRO A 95 9.81 5.32 -5.17
C PRO A 95 8.37 5.61 -4.73
N LEU A 96 7.70 4.67 -4.06
CA LEU A 96 6.34 4.88 -3.53
C LEU A 96 6.34 5.81 -2.31
N ALA A 97 7.30 5.68 -1.39
CA ALA A 97 7.41 6.58 -0.24
C ALA A 97 7.67 8.03 -0.71
N LEU A 98 8.58 8.21 -1.67
CA LEU A 98 8.84 9.51 -2.31
C LEU A 98 7.61 10.06 -3.05
N ALA A 99 6.81 9.23 -3.72
CA ALA A 99 5.56 9.66 -4.35
C ALA A 99 4.55 10.19 -3.32
N GLN A 100 4.36 9.47 -2.21
CA GLN A 100 3.52 9.90 -1.10
C GLN A 100 4.04 11.19 -0.44
N ALA A 101 5.34 11.48 -0.57
CA ALA A 101 5.96 12.71 -0.11
C ALA A 101 5.76 13.91 -1.00
N HIS A 102 5.91 13.75 -2.31
CA HIS A 102 5.59 14.80 -3.26
C HIS A 102 4.10 15.12 -3.22
N GLU A 103 3.21 14.12 -3.14
CA GLU A 103 1.77 14.35 -2.99
C GLU A 103 1.44 15.15 -1.72
N THR A 104 2.02 14.79 -0.56
CA THR A 104 1.78 15.52 0.69
C THR A 104 2.31 16.95 0.64
N ARG A 105 3.53 17.15 0.14
CA ARG A 105 4.13 18.48 -0.06
C ARG A 105 3.24 19.33 -0.97
N ASP A 106 2.80 18.80 -2.09
CA ASP A 106 2.08 19.57 -3.12
C ASP A 106 0.69 19.97 -2.64
N LYS A 107 0.02 19.13 -1.84
CA LYS A 107 -1.22 19.51 -1.13
C LYS A 107 -0.99 20.58 -0.06
N LEU A 108 0.13 20.55 0.68
CA LEU A 108 0.48 21.59 1.64
C LEU A 108 0.73 22.93 0.94
N MET A 109 1.57 22.95 -0.11
CA MET A 109 1.84 24.15 -0.92
C MET A 109 0.56 24.75 -1.54
N ALA A 110 -0.38 23.91 -1.98
CA ALA A 110 -1.66 24.34 -2.52
C ALA A 110 -2.65 24.85 -1.47
N SER A 111 -2.49 24.45 -0.20
CA SER A 111 -3.37 24.85 0.91
C SER A 111 -2.86 26.09 1.67
N HIS A 112 -1.53 26.26 1.72
CA HIS A 112 -0.84 27.24 2.56
C HIS A 112 0.25 27.94 1.73
N PRO A 113 -0.02 29.13 1.16
CA PRO A 113 0.89 29.78 0.21
C PRO A 113 2.29 30.09 0.76
N GLU A 114 2.44 30.27 2.08
CA GLU A 114 3.75 30.47 2.72
C GLU A 114 4.65 29.22 2.64
N LEU A 115 4.05 28.04 2.45
CA LEU A 115 4.77 26.79 2.25
C LEU A 115 5.21 26.56 0.79
N ALA A 116 4.81 27.44 -0.13
CA ALA A 116 5.14 27.34 -1.55
C ALA A 116 6.46 28.04 -1.95
N GLU A 117 7.10 28.79 -1.05
CA GLU A 117 8.41 29.42 -1.30
C GLU A 117 9.54 28.37 -1.41
N GLU A 118 10.61 28.70 -2.14
CA GLU A 118 11.70 27.73 -2.39
C GLU A 118 12.42 27.36 -1.09
N GLY A 119 12.31 26.09 -0.70
CA GLY A 119 12.85 25.58 0.56
C GLY A 119 11.95 25.79 1.79
N ALA A 120 10.72 26.27 1.63
CA ALA A 120 9.78 26.42 2.74
C ALA A 120 9.30 25.09 3.31
N ILE A 121 8.93 24.12 2.45
CA ILE A 121 8.93 22.67 2.76
C ILE A 121 10.15 22.06 2.06
N LYS A 122 10.98 21.26 2.82
CA LYS A 122 13.37 19.65 2.64
C LYS A 122 13.45 18.05 2.77
N ILE A 123 13.08 17.26 1.75
CA ILE A 123 12.58 15.87 1.94
C ILE A 123 13.63 15.00 2.64
N VAL A 124 13.29 14.51 3.85
CA VAL A 124 14.23 13.78 4.74
C VAL A 124 13.95 12.29 4.65
N VAL A 125 14.70 11.62 3.78
CA VAL A 125 14.65 10.16 3.62
C VAL A 125 15.30 9.47 4.81
N ILE A 126 14.53 8.71 5.57
CA ILE A 126 15.00 7.99 6.78
C ILE A 126 15.00 6.48 6.49
N LYS A 127 16.19 5.87 6.46
CA LYS A 127 16.35 4.43 6.24
C LYS A 127 16.02 3.64 7.51
N THR A 128 14.89 2.95 7.49
CA THR A 128 14.37 2.13 8.58
C THR A 128 15.10 0.80 8.70
N THR A 129 14.83 0.04 9.76
CA THR A 129 15.39 -1.31 9.93
C THR A 129 14.77 -2.30 8.93
N GLY A 130 13.51 -2.12 8.54
CA GLY A 130 12.86 -2.93 7.50
C GLY A 130 13.57 -2.85 6.14
N ASP A 131 14.05 -1.66 5.75
CA ASP A 131 14.73 -1.45 4.45
C ASP A 131 16.09 -2.13 4.37
N LYS A 132 16.72 -2.37 5.53
CA LYS A 132 18.03 -3.01 5.67
C LYS A 132 17.92 -4.55 5.59
N ILE A 133 16.70 -5.11 5.74
CA ILE A 133 16.46 -6.55 5.89
C ILE A 133 15.54 -7.05 4.76
N LEU A 134 16.10 -7.13 3.54
CA LEU A 134 15.39 -7.60 2.33
C LEU A 134 15.56 -9.12 2.08
N SER A 135 16.38 -9.81 2.87
CA SER A 135 16.84 -11.19 2.62
C SER A 135 16.02 -12.29 3.29
N GLN A 136 15.03 -11.96 4.12
CA GLN A 136 14.21 -12.92 4.87
C GLN A 136 12.74 -12.48 4.96
N PRO A 137 11.78 -13.39 5.17
CA PRO A 137 10.36 -13.07 5.26
C PRO A 137 10.03 -12.12 6.42
N LEU A 138 9.16 -11.13 6.17
CA LEU A 138 8.72 -10.20 7.22
C LEU A 138 8.11 -10.90 8.45
N ALA A 139 7.48 -12.06 8.25
CA ALA A 139 6.91 -12.88 9.32
C ALA A 139 7.95 -13.25 10.39
N ASP A 140 9.19 -13.51 9.97
CA ASP A 140 10.26 -14.07 10.80
C ASP A 140 11.09 -12.98 11.51
N ILE A 141 10.87 -11.70 11.16
CA ILE A 141 11.58 -10.55 11.74
C ILE A 141 10.85 -10.11 13.01
N GLY A 142 11.44 -10.35 14.18
CA GLY A 142 10.89 -9.95 15.48
C GLY A 142 10.74 -8.42 15.64
N GLY A 143 9.77 -8.01 16.47
CA GLY A 143 9.47 -6.60 16.78
C GLY A 143 8.15 -6.08 16.19
N LYS A 144 7.70 -4.90 16.65
CA LYS A 144 6.62 -4.09 16.04
C LYS A 144 7.24 -2.77 15.57
N GLY A 145 6.72 -2.14 14.50
CA GLY A 145 7.23 -0.85 14.00
C GLY A 145 8.45 -0.88 13.06
N LEU A 146 8.72 -2.00 12.36
CA LEU A 146 9.92 -2.18 11.51
C LEU A 146 10.14 -1.12 10.41
N PHE A 147 9.07 -0.42 9.97
CA PHE A 147 9.09 0.64 8.96
C PHE A 147 8.68 2.02 9.51
N THR A 148 8.56 2.16 10.83
CA THR A 148 8.22 3.45 11.48
C THR A 148 9.23 3.86 12.53
N LYS A 149 9.85 2.93 13.27
CA LYS A 149 10.65 3.24 14.48
C LYS A 149 11.65 4.38 14.32
N GLU A 150 12.52 4.34 13.31
CA GLU A 150 13.52 5.41 13.11
C GLU A 150 12.91 6.76 12.71
N ILE A 151 11.68 6.76 12.17
CA ILE A 151 10.90 7.95 11.81
C ILE A 151 10.15 8.48 13.04
N ASP A 152 9.60 7.57 13.85
CA ASP A 152 8.97 7.85 15.13
C ASP A 152 9.96 8.54 16.09
N GLU A 153 11.19 8.01 16.19
CA GLU A 153 12.28 8.58 16.98
C GLU A 153 12.67 9.98 16.47
N ALA A 154 12.85 10.17 15.16
CA ALA A 154 13.15 11.46 14.54
C ALA A 154 12.05 12.51 14.80
N LEU A 155 10.78 12.12 14.70
CA LEU A 155 9.64 13.00 14.95
C LEU A 155 9.55 13.45 16.42
N ILE A 156 9.83 12.54 17.36
CA ILE A 156 9.85 12.81 18.81
C ILE A 156 11.02 13.71 19.20
N ASN A 157 12.19 13.55 18.57
CA ASN A 157 13.38 14.35 18.84
C ASN A 157 13.31 15.78 18.30
N GLY A 158 12.52 16.02 17.24
CA GLY A 158 12.53 17.27 16.48
C GLY A 158 13.38 17.26 15.21
N ASP A 159 13.90 16.09 14.80
CA ASP A 159 14.70 15.92 13.57
C ASP A 159 13.84 16.04 12.29
N ILE A 160 12.53 15.82 12.42
CA ILE A 160 11.48 16.10 11.40
C ILE A 160 10.22 16.66 12.08
N ASP A 161 9.40 17.42 11.36
CA ASP A 161 8.15 18.01 11.90
C ASP A 161 6.93 17.11 11.68
N ILE A 162 6.89 16.41 10.55
CA ILE A 162 5.77 15.55 10.15
C ILE A 162 6.27 14.29 9.42
N ALA A 163 5.68 13.15 9.75
CA ALA A 163 5.97 11.85 9.17
C ALA A 163 4.75 11.33 8.39
N VAL A 164 4.93 10.71 7.23
CA VAL A 164 3.81 10.13 6.47
C VAL A 164 4.11 8.71 6.07
N HIS A 165 3.06 7.92 6.08
CA HIS A 165 3.13 6.48 5.89
C HIS A 165 1.98 6.00 5.00
N SER A 166 2.20 4.89 4.28
CA SER A 166 1.08 4.04 3.88
C SER A 166 0.44 3.45 5.15
N MET A 167 -0.83 3.75 5.42
CA MET A 167 -1.42 3.47 6.74
C MET A 167 -1.45 2.01 7.14
N LYS A 168 -1.49 1.09 6.17
CA LYS A 168 -1.37 -0.36 6.39
C LYS A 168 -0.04 -0.81 7.01
N ASP A 169 0.98 0.05 6.99
CA ASP A 169 2.32 -0.20 7.52
C ASP A 169 2.56 0.50 8.87
N VAL A 170 1.63 1.36 9.31
CA VAL A 170 1.65 2.02 10.63
C VAL A 170 1.12 1.06 11.70
N PRO A 171 1.86 0.80 12.78
CA PRO A 171 1.38 -0.02 13.90
C PRO A 171 0.04 0.44 14.47
N THR A 172 -0.70 -0.45 15.13
CA THR A 172 -2.00 -0.14 15.76
C THR A 172 -1.86 0.86 16.91
N TYR A 173 -0.85 0.66 17.76
CA TYR A 173 -0.37 1.63 18.74
C TYR A 173 0.46 2.74 18.06
N LEU A 174 0.29 3.99 18.50
CA LEU A 174 1.17 5.11 18.12
C LEU A 174 2.15 5.40 19.28
N PRO A 175 3.42 5.79 19.00
CA PRO A 175 4.37 6.20 20.03
C PRO A 175 3.82 7.27 20.98
N GLU A 176 4.33 7.29 22.21
CA GLU A 176 4.09 8.44 23.10
C GLU A 176 4.62 9.74 22.47
N LYS A 177 3.92 10.85 22.72
CA LYS A 177 4.21 12.19 22.18
C LYS A 177 3.97 12.35 20.67
N THR A 178 3.45 11.35 19.94
CA THR A 178 3.00 11.52 18.55
C THR A 178 1.48 11.36 18.42
N ILE A 179 0.92 11.93 17.36
CA ILE A 179 -0.47 11.78 16.94
C ILE A 179 -0.52 11.59 15.43
N LEU A 180 -1.56 10.92 14.93
CA LEU A 180 -1.81 10.76 13.50
C LEU A 180 -3.16 11.43 13.14
N PRO A 181 -3.20 12.78 13.07
CA PRO A 181 -4.44 13.55 12.95
C PRO A 181 -5.03 13.54 11.53
N CYS A 182 -4.24 13.23 10.51
CA CYS A 182 -4.61 13.42 9.11
C CYS A 182 -4.48 12.14 8.29
N ASN A 183 -5.54 11.79 7.55
CA ASN A 183 -5.45 10.91 6.40
C ASN A 183 -5.80 11.66 5.12
N LEU A 184 -5.05 11.42 4.03
CA LEU A 184 -5.42 11.99 2.73
C LEU A 184 -6.66 11.28 2.14
N LEU A 185 -7.18 11.79 1.02
CA LEU A 185 -8.21 11.08 0.24
C LEU A 185 -7.75 9.64 -0.04
N ARG A 186 -8.65 8.67 0.18
CA ARG A 186 -8.30 7.25 0.07
C ARG A 186 -8.24 6.82 -1.39
N GLU A 187 -7.10 6.30 -1.80
CA GLU A 187 -6.93 5.66 -3.09
C GLU A 187 -7.57 4.27 -3.14
N ASP A 188 -7.67 3.69 -4.34
CA ASP A 188 -8.23 2.36 -4.56
C ASP A 188 -7.61 1.34 -3.58
N VAL A 189 -8.49 0.68 -2.83
CA VAL A 189 -8.12 -0.28 -1.80
C VAL A 189 -7.82 -1.66 -2.36
N ARG A 190 -8.24 -1.97 -3.59
CA ARG A 190 -8.22 -3.31 -4.18
C ARG A 190 -6.79 -3.84 -4.38
N ASP A 191 -6.68 -5.16 -4.46
CA ASP A 191 -5.45 -5.84 -4.88
C ASP A 191 -5.44 -6.02 -6.40
N ALA A 192 -4.25 -6.10 -6.99
CA ALA A 192 -4.05 -6.24 -8.43
C ALA A 192 -3.41 -7.58 -8.79
N PHE A 193 -3.90 -8.17 -9.87
CA PHE A 193 -3.34 -9.37 -10.48
C PHE A 193 -2.35 -8.98 -11.58
N ILE A 194 -1.13 -9.53 -11.52
CA ILE A 194 -0.11 -9.37 -12.56
C ILE A 194 0.34 -10.75 -13.04
N CYS A 195 0.03 -11.04 -14.30
CA CYS A 195 0.31 -12.29 -15.00
C CYS A 195 0.55 -12.02 -16.49
N LEU A 196 1.48 -12.76 -17.09
CA LEU A 196 1.82 -12.66 -18.52
C LEU A 196 1.06 -13.66 -19.42
N SER A 197 0.30 -14.58 -18.83
CA SER A 197 -0.23 -15.77 -19.52
C SER A 197 -1.72 -16.09 -19.28
N ALA A 198 -2.36 -15.41 -18.31
CA ALA A 198 -3.77 -15.58 -17.94
C ALA A 198 -4.35 -14.22 -17.55
N SER A 199 -5.64 -13.95 -17.81
CA SER A 199 -6.26 -12.64 -17.53
C SER A 199 -6.77 -12.50 -16.09
N SER A 200 -7.07 -13.61 -15.42
CA SER A 200 -7.59 -13.69 -14.06
C SER A 200 -6.97 -14.84 -13.26
N LEU A 201 -7.16 -14.83 -11.93
CA LEU A 201 -6.78 -15.94 -11.05
C LEU A 201 -7.49 -17.26 -11.40
N ALA A 202 -8.71 -17.19 -11.95
CA ALA A 202 -9.53 -18.36 -12.29
C ALA A 202 -9.05 -19.10 -13.56
N GLU A 203 -8.25 -18.45 -14.41
CA GLU A 203 -7.65 -19.06 -15.61
C GLU A 203 -6.34 -19.80 -15.32
N LEU A 204 -5.78 -19.68 -14.11
CA LEU A 204 -4.51 -20.31 -13.76
C LEU A 204 -4.67 -21.83 -13.61
N SER A 205 -3.86 -22.57 -14.37
CA SER A 205 -3.79 -24.04 -14.29
C SER A 205 -3.49 -24.54 -12.89
N ALA A 206 -4.09 -25.68 -12.51
CA ALA A 206 -3.81 -26.36 -11.24
C ALA A 206 -2.29 -26.58 -11.06
N GLY A 207 -1.78 -26.20 -9.88
CA GLY A 207 -0.37 -26.25 -9.54
C GLY A 207 0.45 -25.00 -9.90
N SER A 208 -0.13 -23.98 -10.56
CA SER A 208 0.55 -22.72 -10.86
C SER A 208 0.98 -21.97 -9.60
N VAL A 209 2.10 -21.24 -9.68
CA VAL A 209 2.76 -20.60 -8.53
C VAL A 209 2.55 -19.09 -8.55
N VAL A 210 1.90 -18.58 -7.51
CA VAL A 210 1.62 -17.15 -7.31
C VAL A 210 2.55 -16.59 -6.23
N GLY A 211 3.32 -15.57 -6.58
CA GLY A 211 4.22 -14.87 -5.67
C GLY A 211 3.47 -13.87 -4.79
N THR A 212 3.60 -14.01 -3.46
CA THR A 212 3.23 -12.96 -2.51
C THR A 212 3.97 -13.08 -1.17
N ALA A 213 4.33 -11.95 -0.57
CA ALA A 213 4.90 -11.88 0.79
C ALA A 213 3.84 -11.71 1.90
N SER A 214 2.56 -11.53 1.55
CA SER A 214 1.49 -11.24 2.51
C SER A 214 0.69 -12.48 2.89
N LEU A 215 0.63 -12.81 4.19
CA LEU A 215 -0.21 -13.92 4.67
C LEU A 215 -1.70 -13.68 4.41
N ARG A 216 -2.18 -12.42 4.46
CA ARG A 216 -3.55 -12.03 4.05
C ARG A 216 -3.87 -12.44 2.61
N ARG A 217 -2.93 -12.22 1.68
CA ARG A 217 -3.11 -12.60 0.26
C ARG A 217 -3.00 -14.10 0.08
N LYS A 218 -2.02 -14.73 0.73
CA LYS A 218 -1.81 -16.19 0.70
C LYS A 218 -3.05 -16.95 1.16
N SER A 219 -3.62 -16.59 2.31
CA SER A 219 -4.76 -17.32 2.89
C SER A 219 -6.01 -17.21 2.01
N GLN A 220 -6.39 -15.99 1.59
CA GLN A 220 -7.54 -15.78 0.71
C GLN A 220 -7.37 -16.45 -0.67
N LEU A 221 -6.17 -16.36 -1.26
CA LEU A 221 -5.84 -17.03 -2.52
C LEU A 221 -6.03 -18.55 -2.41
N LEU A 222 -5.44 -19.18 -1.39
CA LEU A 222 -5.50 -20.63 -1.22
C LEU A 222 -6.90 -21.11 -0.78
N HIS A 223 -7.65 -20.29 -0.06
CA HIS A 223 -9.05 -20.57 0.28
C HIS A 223 -9.94 -20.63 -0.97
N ARG A 224 -9.82 -19.62 -1.85
CA ARG A 224 -10.66 -19.51 -3.06
C ARG A 224 -10.18 -20.39 -4.22
N TYR A 225 -8.87 -20.64 -4.30
CA TYR A 225 -8.22 -21.39 -5.38
C TYR A 225 -7.27 -22.47 -4.80
N PRO A 226 -7.78 -23.51 -4.11
CA PRO A 226 -6.98 -24.50 -3.37
C PRO A 226 -6.09 -25.40 -4.25
N LEU A 227 -6.21 -25.32 -5.58
CA LEU A 227 -5.31 -26.00 -6.52
C LEU A 227 -4.09 -25.16 -6.91
N LEU A 228 -4.02 -23.88 -6.54
CA LEU A 228 -2.86 -23.02 -6.76
C LEU A 228 -1.81 -23.20 -5.64
N LYS A 229 -0.61 -22.68 -5.87
CA LYS A 229 0.48 -22.66 -4.89
C LYS A 229 0.91 -21.23 -4.63
N ALA A 230 1.11 -20.88 -3.37
CA ALA A 230 1.69 -19.60 -2.98
C ALA A 230 3.19 -19.75 -2.70
N SER A 231 4.01 -18.81 -3.18
CA SER A 231 5.43 -18.71 -2.85
C SER A 231 5.75 -17.32 -2.29
N TYR A 232 6.78 -17.23 -1.43
CA TYR A 232 7.24 -15.95 -0.93
C TYR A 232 7.83 -15.11 -2.08
N PHE A 233 7.28 -13.92 -2.29
CA PHE A 233 7.76 -12.96 -3.27
C PHE A 233 7.57 -11.54 -2.75
N ALA A 234 8.68 -10.86 -2.49
CA ALA A 234 8.72 -9.43 -2.19
C ALA A 234 9.16 -8.67 -3.44
N MET A 235 8.26 -7.84 -3.99
CA MET A 235 8.58 -6.96 -5.11
C MET A 235 9.03 -5.58 -4.60
N SER A 236 9.97 -4.95 -5.29
CA SER A 236 10.26 -3.53 -5.12
C SER A 236 9.01 -2.69 -5.42
N ARG A 237 8.75 -1.67 -4.58
CA ARG A 237 7.61 -0.75 -4.77
C ARG A 237 7.91 0.16 -5.97
N LEU A 238 7.26 -0.11 -7.11
CA LEU A 238 7.46 0.60 -8.38
C LEU A 238 6.12 0.98 -9.00
N SER A 239 6.08 2.13 -9.69
CA SER A 239 4.94 2.56 -10.49
C SER A 239 4.82 1.65 -11.73
N MET A 240 3.89 0.69 -11.68
CA MET A 240 3.79 -0.40 -12.66
C MET A 240 2.35 -0.66 -13.12
N THR A 241 1.50 0.37 -13.14
CA THR A 241 0.11 0.36 -13.64
C THR A 241 -0.03 -0.27 -15.04
N GLU A 242 0.89 0.02 -15.96
CA GLU A 242 0.94 -0.59 -17.31
C GLU A 242 1.04 -2.14 -17.32
N ASN A 243 1.36 -2.76 -16.18
CA ASN A 243 1.56 -4.21 -16.03
C ASN A 243 0.38 -4.91 -15.33
N VAL A 244 -0.66 -4.17 -14.97
CA VAL A 244 -1.84 -4.70 -14.29
C VAL A 244 -2.66 -5.51 -15.29
N THR A 245 -2.82 -6.81 -15.02
CA THR A 245 -3.62 -7.70 -15.87
C THR A 245 -5.10 -7.58 -15.53
N SER A 246 -5.45 -7.53 -14.24
CA SER A 246 -6.81 -7.28 -13.75
C SER A 246 -6.81 -6.77 -12.31
N ILE A 247 -7.93 -6.15 -11.90
CA ILE A 247 -8.16 -5.70 -10.52
C ILE A 247 -9.04 -6.73 -9.81
N LEU A 248 -8.58 -7.23 -8.66
CA LEU A 248 -9.35 -8.19 -7.86
C LEU A 248 -10.52 -7.48 -7.17
N SER A 249 -11.67 -8.14 -7.13
CA SER A 249 -12.84 -7.58 -6.42
C SER A 249 -12.70 -7.67 -4.89
N ILE A 250 -13.43 -6.82 -4.16
CA ILE A 250 -13.44 -6.83 -2.68
C ILE A 250 -13.89 -8.19 -2.12
N ASP A 251 -14.75 -8.90 -2.85
CA ASP A 251 -15.29 -10.23 -2.50
C ASP A 251 -14.44 -11.40 -3.06
N GLU A 252 -13.31 -11.09 -3.70
CA GLU A 252 -12.29 -12.03 -4.16
C GLU A 252 -10.99 -11.89 -3.35
N MET A 253 -10.68 -10.67 -2.90
CA MET A 253 -9.51 -10.34 -2.11
C MET A 253 -9.78 -9.12 -1.20
N LEU A 254 -10.33 -9.35 -0.01
CA LEU A 254 -10.56 -8.32 0.99
C LEU A 254 -9.22 -7.67 1.36
N PRO A 255 -9.11 -6.33 1.37
CA PRO A 255 -7.83 -5.63 1.40
C PRO A 255 -7.22 -5.58 2.80
N ALA A 256 -5.95 -5.17 2.89
CA ALA A 256 -5.33 -4.94 4.20
C ALA A 256 -6.00 -3.75 4.89
N VAL A 257 -6.08 -3.81 6.22
CA VAL A 257 -6.48 -2.68 7.06
C VAL A 257 -5.69 -1.43 6.67
N ALA A 258 -6.41 -0.36 6.42
CA ALA A 258 -5.93 0.93 5.94
C ALA A 258 -5.12 0.91 4.61
N GLN A 259 -5.32 -0.11 3.77
CA GLN A 259 -4.89 -0.09 2.36
C GLN A 259 -5.60 1.04 1.61
N GLY A 260 -4.94 1.63 0.61
CA GLY A 260 -5.40 2.83 -0.09
C GLY A 260 -5.14 4.15 0.66
N ALA A 261 -5.07 4.14 1.99
CA ALA A 261 -4.89 5.36 2.78
C ALA A 261 -3.41 5.76 2.95
N ILE A 262 -3.16 7.07 2.82
CA ILE A 262 -1.95 7.76 3.25
C ILE A 262 -2.28 8.45 4.58
N GLY A 263 -1.35 8.44 5.55
CA GLY A 263 -1.59 9.05 6.85
C GLY A 263 -0.37 9.78 7.41
N ILE A 264 -0.63 10.97 7.93
CA ILE A 264 0.36 11.93 8.38
C ILE A 264 0.31 12.04 9.90
N ALA A 265 1.47 11.85 10.53
CA ALA A 265 1.70 12.01 11.95
C ALA A 265 2.53 13.27 12.25
N CYS A 266 2.28 13.86 13.41
CA CYS A 266 3.07 14.95 13.98
C CYS A 266 3.28 14.73 15.49
N ARG A 267 4.05 15.59 16.15
CA ARG A 267 4.13 15.60 17.62
C ARG A 267 2.79 16.02 18.22
N SER A 268 2.43 15.44 19.37
CA SER A 268 1.16 15.69 20.07
C SER A 268 1.01 17.08 20.66
N ASN A 269 2.12 17.80 20.84
CA ASN A 269 2.19 19.18 21.35
C ASN A 269 2.51 20.22 20.26
N ASP A 270 2.50 19.83 18.99
CA ASP A 270 2.83 20.72 17.86
C ASP A 270 1.54 21.23 17.20
N GLU A 271 0.95 22.24 17.81
CA GLU A 271 -0.27 22.91 17.31
C GLU A 271 -0.06 23.51 15.91
N LYS A 272 1.17 23.95 15.60
CA LYS A 272 1.55 24.48 14.29
C LYS A 272 1.37 23.41 13.22
N MET A 273 1.96 22.23 13.40
CA MET A 273 1.80 21.11 12.46
C MET A 273 0.39 20.55 12.45
N ALA A 274 -0.27 20.41 13.61
CA ALA A 274 -1.66 19.97 13.66
C ALA A 274 -2.59 20.86 12.82
N LYS A 275 -2.38 22.19 12.84
CA LYS A 275 -3.11 23.16 12.01
C LYS A 275 -2.84 22.97 10.50
N TYR A 276 -1.59 22.74 10.09
CA TYR A 276 -1.25 22.49 8.69
C TYR A 276 -1.87 21.18 8.16
N LEU A 277 -1.86 20.13 8.99
CA LEU A 277 -2.42 18.82 8.65
C LEU A 277 -3.96 18.81 8.61
N ALA A 278 -4.61 19.70 9.37
CA ALA A 278 -6.07 19.79 9.41
C ALA A 278 -6.69 20.14 8.03
N SER A 279 -6.00 20.89 7.16
CA SER A 279 -6.51 21.19 5.81
C SER A 279 -6.32 20.05 4.80
N LEU A 280 -5.48 19.07 5.12
CA LEU A 280 -5.20 17.89 4.28
C LEU A 280 -6.06 16.67 4.66
N ASN A 281 -6.67 16.69 5.85
CA ASN A 281 -7.42 15.56 6.39
C ASN A 281 -8.74 15.34 5.65
N HIS A 282 -8.81 14.26 4.88
CA HIS A 282 -10.05 13.71 4.36
C HIS A 282 -10.74 12.89 5.45
N GLU A 283 -11.67 13.51 6.17
CA GLU A 283 -12.29 12.94 7.36
C GLU A 283 -12.97 11.59 7.11
N GLU A 284 -13.57 11.38 5.93
CA GLU A 284 -14.15 10.08 5.57
C GLU A 284 -13.07 8.96 5.49
N THR A 285 -11.87 9.26 4.99
CA THR A 285 -10.75 8.31 5.06
C THR A 285 -10.39 8.03 6.52
N ARG A 286 -10.26 9.09 7.34
CA ARG A 286 -9.82 8.98 8.74
C ARG A 286 -10.77 8.14 9.57
N LEU A 287 -12.08 8.31 9.37
CA LEU A 287 -13.13 7.52 10.02
C LEU A 287 -13.11 6.04 9.57
N ALA A 288 -13.03 5.75 8.27
CA ALA A 288 -12.90 4.37 7.77
C ALA A 288 -11.65 3.67 8.33
N VAL A 289 -10.51 4.36 8.28
CA VAL A 289 -9.23 3.86 8.80
C VAL A 289 -9.26 3.66 10.32
N ALA A 290 -10.00 4.48 11.07
CA ALA A 290 -10.21 4.27 12.50
C ALA A 290 -11.00 2.99 12.80
N CYS A 291 -12.07 2.69 12.05
CA CYS A 291 -12.83 1.44 12.16
C CYS A 291 -11.93 0.21 11.94
N GLU A 292 -11.20 0.21 10.82
CA GLU A 292 -10.33 -0.89 10.41
C GLU A 292 -9.15 -1.11 11.37
N ARG A 293 -8.58 -0.01 11.90
CA ARG A 293 -7.49 -0.09 12.91
C ARG A 293 -8.01 -0.55 14.27
N ALA A 294 -9.20 -0.15 14.69
CA ALA A 294 -9.82 -0.61 15.94
C ALA A 294 -10.12 -2.12 15.91
N PHE A 295 -10.50 -2.64 14.74
CA PHE A 295 -10.58 -4.08 14.47
C PHE A 295 -9.22 -4.78 14.54
N LEU A 296 -8.19 -4.24 13.86
CA LEU A 296 -6.85 -4.82 13.87
C LEU A 296 -6.20 -4.81 15.26
N GLU A 297 -6.35 -3.73 16.01
CA GLU A 297 -5.91 -3.55 17.40
C GLU A 297 -6.49 -4.64 18.30
N THR A 298 -7.79 -4.90 18.17
CA THR A 298 -8.50 -5.92 18.96
C THR A 298 -7.98 -7.34 18.71
N LEU A 299 -7.40 -7.60 17.53
CA LEU A 299 -6.86 -8.90 17.13
C LEU A 299 -5.33 -9.02 17.40
N ASP A 300 -4.70 -8.02 18.03
CA ASP A 300 -3.24 -7.76 18.03
C ASP A 300 -2.57 -7.94 16.65
N GLY A 301 -3.30 -7.54 15.61
CA GLY A 301 -2.91 -7.74 14.23
C GLY A 301 -1.75 -6.86 13.75
N SER A 302 -1.10 -7.30 12.68
CA SER A 302 -0.03 -6.55 12.01
C SER A 302 0.04 -6.89 10.51
N CYS A 303 0.92 -6.24 9.76
CA CYS A 303 1.19 -6.56 8.35
C CYS A 303 1.63 -8.03 8.10
N ARG A 304 2.00 -8.77 9.16
CA ARG A 304 2.37 -10.19 9.12
C ARG A 304 1.19 -11.13 9.31
N THR A 305 0.11 -10.71 9.98
CA THR A 305 -1.01 -11.60 10.32
C THR A 305 -1.97 -11.79 9.14
N PRO A 306 -2.59 -12.98 8.97
CA PRO A 306 -3.58 -13.28 7.93
C PRO A 306 -4.96 -12.63 8.21
N ILE A 307 -4.99 -11.29 8.24
CA ILE A 307 -6.15 -10.48 8.60
C ILE A 307 -6.45 -9.50 7.46
N ALA A 308 -7.72 -9.32 7.12
CA ALA A 308 -8.21 -8.29 6.21
C ALA A 308 -9.35 -7.49 6.86
N GLY A 309 -9.51 -6.23 6.46
CA GLY A 309 -10.53 -5.35 7.03
C GLY A 309 -10.74 -4.12 6.17
N TYR A 310 -12.00 -3.80 5.88
CA TYR A 310 -12.39 -2.67 5.04
C TYR A 310 -13.68 -2.03 5.55
N ALA A 311 -13.65 -0.71 5.71
CA ALA A 311 -14.78 0.15 5.99
C ALA A 311 -15.03 1.09 4.81
N SER A 312 -16.27 1.14 4.33
CA SER A 312 -16.75 2.06 3.29
C SER A 312 -18.02 2.77 3.73
N LYS A 313 -18.35 3.87 3.06
CA LYS A 313 -19.66 4.51 3.17
C LYS A 313 -20.61 3.87 2.15
N ASP A 314 -21.89 3.70 2.50
CA ASP A 314 -22.94 3.30 1.55
C ASP A 314 -23.79 4.49 1.07
N GLU A 315 -24.72 4.24 0.15
CA GLU A 315 -25.60 5.26 -0.45
C GLU A 315 -26.52 5.94 0.58
N ASP A 316 -26.85 5.24 1.67
CA ASP A 316 -27.61 5.77 2.81
C ASP A 316 -26.74 6.66 3.74
N GLY A 317 -25.43 6.71 3.52
CA GLY A 317 -24.47 7.42 4.37
C GLY A 317 -24.02 6.66 5.63
N ASN A 318 -24.28 5.35 5.72
CA ASN A 318 -23.84 4.50 6.84
C ASN A 318 -22.43 3.94 6.60
N CYS A 319 -21.76 3.52 7.68
CA CYS A 319 -20.56 2.69 7.57
C CYS A 319 -20.95 1.23 7.32
N ILE A 320 -20.39 0.65 6.26
CA ILE A 320 -20.32 -0.80 6.05
C ILE A 320 -18.90 -1.24 6.39
N PHE A 321 -18.76 -2.13 7.36
CA PHE A 321 -17.49 -2.80 7.67
C PHE A 321 -17.56 -4.29 7.27
N LYS A 322 -16.51 -4.77 6.60
CA LYS A 322 -16.19 -6.18 6.37
C LYS A 322 -14.84 -6.50 6.98
N GLY A 323 -14.71 -7.61 7.70
CA GLY A 323 -13.44 -8.09 8.25
C GLY A 323 -13.31 -9.61 8.17
N LEU A 324 -12.08 -10.12 8.07
CA LEU A 324 -11.81 -11.55 8.18
C LEU A 324 -10.50 -11.85 8.89
N VAL A 325 -10.46 -13.03 9.51
CA VAL A 325 -9.22 -13.71 9.93
C VAL A 325 -9.17 -15.09 9.27
N ALA A 326 -7.98 -15.55 8.89
CA ALA A 326 -7.80 -16.83 8.22
C ALA A 326 -6.58 -17.59 8.73
N SER A 327 -6.52 -18.90 8.56
CA SER A 327 -5.28 -19.65 8.72
C SER A 327 -4.31 -19.33 7.57
N PRO A 328 -2.97 -19.35 7.77
CA PRO A 328 -1.99 -19.02 6.74
C PRO A 328 -1.98 -19.95 5.52
N ASP A 329 -2.65 -21.09 5.58
CA ASP A 329 -2.85 -22.06 4.48
C ASP A 329 -4.17 -21.86 3.72
N GLY A 330 -5.10 -21.04 4.23
CA GLY A 330 -6.43 -20.82 3.65
C GLY A 330 -7.49 -21.88 4.00
N THR A 331 -7.19 -22.91 4.81
CA THR A 331 -8.18 -23.97 5.13
C THR A 331 -9.27 -23.52 6.09
N ARG A 332 -9.02 -22.51 6.93
CA ARG A 332 -10.00 -21.87 7.82
C ARG A 332 -10.07 -20.38 7.50
N VAL A 333 -11.29 -19.87 7.24
CA VAL A 333 -11.57 -18.44 7.13
C VAL A 333 -12.78 -18.11 8.01
N LEU A 334 -12.70 -17.02 8.75
CA LEU A 334 -13.77 -16.51 9.61
C LEU A 334 -14.02 -15.04 9.24
N GLU A 335 -15.14 -14.79 8.57
CA GLU A 335 -15.59 -13.46 8.16
C GLU A 335 -16.60 -12.87 9.14
N THR A 336 -16.67 -11.55 9.22
CA THR A 336 -17.65 -10.76 9.97
C THR A 336 -18.00 -9.47 9.23
N SER A 337 -19.16 -8.89 9.51
CA SER A 337 -19.58 -7.60 8.98
C SER A 337 -20.42 -6.80 9.98
N ARG A 338 -20.47 -5.47 9.81
CA ARG A 338 -21.31 -4.54 10.59
C ARG A 338 -21.84 -3.43 9.67
N LYS A 339 -23.07 -2.97 9.89
CA LYS A 339 -23.62 -1.69 9.39
C LYS A 339 -23.94 -0.79 10.58
N GLY A 340 -23.61 0.49 10.52
CA GLY A 340 -23.86 1.46 11.59
C GLY A 340 -23.60 2.90 11.17
N ALA A 341 -23.75 3.85 12.10
CA ALA A 341 -23.56 5.27 11.81
C ALA A 341 -22.12 5.58 11.35
N TYR A 342 -21.97 6.51 10.41
CA TYR A 342 -20.65 6.96 9.93
C TYR A 342 -20.05 8.02 10.86
N ALA A 343 -19.87 7.67 12.12
CA ALA A 343 -19.37 8.53 13.18
C ALA A 343 -18.22 7.85 13.95
N TYR A 344 -17.28 8.63 14.49
CA TYR A 344 -16.02 8.11 15.02
C TYR A 344 -16.20 7.07 16.14
N GLU A 345 -17.05 7.34 17.11
CA GLU A 345 -17.27 6.44 18.25
C GLU A 345 -17.96 5.14 17.83
N ASP A 346 -19.05 5.23 17.04
CA ASP A 346 -19.75 4.08 16.47
C ASP A 346 -18.82 3.19 15.63
N MET A 347 -18.03 3.80 14.75
CA MET A 347 -17.12 3.08 13.85
C MET A 347 -15.96 2.41 14.61
N VAL A 348 -15.41 3.04 15.65
CA VAL A 348 -14.41 2.43 16.54
C VAL A 348 -15.02 1.30 17.37
N MET A 349 -16.27 1.44 17.82
CA MET A 349 -17.01 0.37 18.52
C MET A 349 -17.33 -0.81 17.58
N MET A 350 -17.79 -0.56 16.35
CA MET A 350 -18.03 -1.58 15.32
C MET A 350 -16.77 -2.41 15.04
N GLY A 351 -15.61 -1.76 14.87
CA GLY A 351 -14.34 -2.46 14.67
C GLY A 351 -13.96 -3.32 15.88
N LYS A 352 -14.08 -2.78 17.10
CA LYS A 352 -13.79 -3.50 18.35
C LYS A 352 -14.74 -4.67 18.61
N ASP A 353 -16.01 -4.54 18.28
CA ASP A 353 -17.00 -5.62 18.41
C ASP A 353 -16.75 -6.75 17.39
N ALA A 354 -16.54 -6.40 16.12
CA ALA A 354 -16.18 -7.35 15.07
C ALA A 354 -14.88 -8.12 15.38
N GLY A 355 -13.88 -7.45 15.97
CA GLY A 355 -12.63 -8.10 16.42
C GLY A 355 -12.86 -9.11 17.54
N LYS A 356 -13.66 -8.76 18.57
CA LYS A 356 -14.02 -9.65 19.68
C LYS A 356 -14.80 -10.88 19.21
N GLU A 357 -15.73 -10.69 18.27
CA GLU A 357 -16.50 -11.78 17.67
C GLU A 357 -15.57 -12.80 16.97
N LEU A 358 -14.62 -12.32 16.18
CA LEU A 358 -13.66 -13.19 15.50
C LEU A 358 -12.69 -13.87 16.48
N LEU A 359 -12.21 -13.20 17.54
CA LEU A 359 -11.44 -13.86 18.61
C LEU A 359 -12.23 -15.03 19.23
N SER A 360 -13.50 -14.78 19.59
CA SER A 360 -14.36 -15.80 20.21
C SER A 360 -14.69 -16.97 19.28
N ARG A 361 -14.67 -16.76 17.95
CA ARG A 361 -14.90 -17.80 16.92
C ARG A 361 -13.62 -18.52 16.49
N ALA A 362 -12.48 -17.86 16.57
CA ALA A 362 -11.16 -18.38 16.20
C ALA A 362 -10.68 -19.47 17.18
N GLY A 363 -10.81 -19.17 18.49
CA GLY A 363 -10.31 -19.99 19.59
C GLY A 363 -8.78 -19.86 19.79
N PRO A 364 -8.24 -20.46 20.87
CA PRO A 364 -6.80 -20.48 21.12
C PRO A 364 -6.04 -21.14 19.96
N GLY A 365 -4.85 -20.61 19.63
CA GLY A 365 -3.96 -21.20 18.61
C GLY A 365 -4.30 -20.89 17.15
N PHE A 366 -5.35 -20.13 16.85
CA PHE A 366 -5.79 -19.87 15.46
C PHE A 366 -4.73 -19.19 14.57
N PHE A 367 -3.85 -18.38 15.16
CA PHE A 367 -2.77 -17.69 14.44
C PHE A 367 -1.42 -18.44 14.50
N ASP A 368 -1.35 -19.54 15.25
CA ASP A 368 -0.14 -20.33 15.48
C ASP A 368 -0.06 -21.60 14.59
N SER A 369 -1.13 -21.88 13.82
CA SER A 369 -1.32 -23.04 12.94
C SER A 369 -1.09 -22.73 11.46
#